data_AF-A0A2V4EGJ3-F1
#
_entry.id   AF-A0A2V4EGJ3-F1
#
_cell.length_a   1.000
_cell.length_b   1.000
_cell.length_c   1.000
_cell.angle_alpha   90.00
_cell.angle_beta   90.00
_cell.angle_gamma   90.00
#
_symmetry.space_group_name_H-M   'P 1'
#
loop_
_entity.id
_entity.type
_entity.pdbx_description
1 polymer ?
#
loop_
_entity_poly.entity_id
_entity_poly.type
_entity_poly.pdbx_seq_one_letter_code
_entity_poly.pdbx_strand_id
1 'polypeptide(L)'
;MTGNTNSFSNFVEDYFKNDDAIILVYNSSGSDITINLSEDERYSDDGGSVTNDTKKNGEKEYNLRTETLVSNYSLNLSVNISGLSGYYDRFSAEKSSRQVKYTYTGDKPSYEFDSTDGNYYSRSELRQQAEDDIKSSFSNYLSRLSSAIHQL
;
A
#
# COMPACT_ATOMS: atom_id res chain seq x y z
N MET A 1 -5.27 -34.81 -14.90
CA MET A 1 -6.30 -33.84 -14.49
C MET A 1 -5.61 -32.50 -14.35
N THR A 2 -6.05 -31.49 -15.09
CA THR A 2 -5.50 -30.12 -15.03
C THR A 2 -5.93 -29.49 -13.71
N GLY A 3 -5.02 -29.40 -12.75
CA GLY A 3 -5.20 -28.50 -11.62
C GLY A 3 -5.43 -27.09 -12.18
N ASN A 4 -6.50 -26.48 -11.74
CA ASN A 4 -6.99 -25.28 -12.38
C ASN A 4 -6.12 -24.09 -11.97
N THR A 5 -5.10 -23.73 -12.77
CA THR A 5 -4.31 -22.50 -12.61
C THR A 5 -5.21 -21.26 -12.50
N ASN A 6 -6.40 -21.30 -13.12
CA ASN A 6 -7.41 -20.24 -13.02
C ASN A 6 -7.99 -20.09 -11.60
N SER A 7 -7.98 -21.14 -10.77
CA SER A 7 -8.45 -21.06 -9.38
C SER A 7 -7.52 -20.23 -8.48
N PHE A 8 -6.22 -20.17 -8.78
CA PHE A 8 -5.26 -19.36 -8.04
C PHE A 8 -5.26 -17.89 -8.48
N SER A 9 -5.43 -17.62 -9.77
CA SER A 9 -5.47 -16.23 -10.28
C SER A 9 -6.71 -15.47 -9.81
N ASN A 10 -7.89 -16.11 -9.85
CA ASN A 10 -9.13 -15.48 -9.39
C ASN A 10 -9.10 -15.21 -7.87
N PHE A 11 -8.46 -16.08 -7.10
CA PHE A 11 -8.31 -15.93 -5.66
C PHE A 11 -7.56 -14.66 -5.26
N VAL A 12 -6.44 -14.34 -5.92
CA VAL A 12 -5.68 -13.14 -5.56
C VAL A 12 -6.54 -11.89 -5.70
N GLU A 13 -7.38 -11.84 -6.74
CA GLU A 13 -8.31 -10.73 -6.91
C GLU A 13 -9.43 -10.74 -5.88
N ASP A 14 -9.95 -11.91 -5.52
CA ASP A 14 -11.05 -12.06 -4.57
C ASP A 14 -10.62 -11.77 -3.13
N TYR A 15 -9.38 -12.08 -2.75
CA TYR A 15 -8.82 -11.79 -1.43
C TYR A 15 -8.76 -10.28 -1.16
N PHE A 16 -8.10 -9.52 -2.03
CA PHE A 16 -8.00 -8.05 -1.90
C PHE A 16 -9.33 -7.31 -2.07
N LYS A 17 -10.40 -8.00 -2.50
CA LYS A 17 -11.76 -7.43 -2.58
C LYS A 17 -12.61 -7.70 -1.34
N ASN A 18 -12.36 -8.79 -0.62
CA ASN A 18 -13.29 -9.31 0.39
C ASN A 18 -12.66 -9.46 1.79
N ASP A 19 -11.36 -9.21 1.96
CA ASP A 19 -10.61 -9.30 3.23
C ASP A 19 -10.71 -10.65 3.97
N ASP A 20 -11.25 -11.68 3.33
CA ASP A 20 -11.42 -13.02 3.87
C ASP A 20 -11.36 -14.05 2.75
N ALA A 21 -10.31 -14.87 2.72
CA ALA A 21 -10.28 -16.02 1.83
C ALA A 21 -9.39 -17.14 2.38
N ILE A 22 -10.02 -18.17 2.94
CA ILE A 22 -9.41 -19.49 3.13
C ILE A 22 -9.63 -20.28 1.85
N ILE A 23 -8.57 -20.72 1.18
CA ILE A 23 -8.71 -21.70 0.08
C ILE A 23 -8.46 -23.11 0.60
N LEU A 24 -9.39 -24.00 0.26
CA LEU A 24 -9.15 -25.44 0.21
C LEU A 24 -8.89 -25.83 -1.25
N VAL A 25 -7.64 -26.15 -1.59
CA VAL A 25 -7.30 -26.71 -2.90
C VAL A 25 -7.22 -28.23 -2.76
N TYR A 26 -8.18 -28.93 -3.37
CA TYR A 26 -8.20 -30.39 -3.43
C TYR A 26 -7.18 -30.91 -4.45
N ASN A 27 -6.18 -31.66 -3.99
CA ASN A 27 -5.28 -32.43 -4.85
C ASN A 27 -5.76 -33.90 -4.95
N SER A 28 -5.65 -34.49 -6.14
CA SER A 28 -5.94 -35.91 -6.41
C SER A 28 -5.13 -36.90 -5.56
N SER A 29 -4.09 -36.45 -4.85
CA SER A 29 -3.29 -37.24 -3.91
C SER A 29 -3.89 -37.37 -2.51
N GLY A 30 -5.06 -36.78 -2.22
CA GLY A 30 -5.77 -36.93 -0.95
C GLY A 30 -5.26 -36.06 0.20
N SER A 31 -4.42 -35.07 -0.09
CA SER A 31 -3.97 -34.06 0.88
C SER A 31 -4.64 -32.72 0.56
N ASP A 32 -5.44 -32.19 1.49
CA ASP A 32 -6.01 -30.85 1.36
C ASP A 32 -4.90 -29.80 1.48
N ILE A 33 -4.78 -28.92 0.49
CA ILE A 33 -3.87 -27.78 0.56
C ILE A 33 -4.64 -26.61 1.16
N THR A 34 -4.11 -26.02 2.22
CA THR A 34 -4.67 -24.83 2.87
C THR A 34 -3.72 -23.65 2.67
N ILE A 35 -4.26 -22.50 2.28
CA ILE A 35 -3.52 -21.24 2.18
C ILE A 35 -4.08 -20.29 3.23
N ASN A 36 -3.24 -19.92 4.20
CA ASN A 36 -3.55 -18.94 5.24
C ASN A 36 -2.85 -17.63 4.90
N LEU A 37 -3.63 -16.55 4.88
CA LEU A 37 -3.16 -15.19 4.67
C LEU A 37 -3.30 -14.39 5.96
N SER A 38 -2.30 -13.58 6.27
CA SER A 38 -2.32 -12.69 7.43
C SER A 38 -1.71 -11.36 7.06
N GLU A 39 -2.46 -10.29 7.33
CA GLU A 39 -2.04 -8.92 7.09
C GLU A 39 -1.61 -8.23 8.40
N ASP A 40 -0.51 -7.48 8.33
CA ASP A 40 -0.10 -6.52 9.34
C ASP A 40 -0.01 -5.15 8.67
N GLU A 41 -0.99 -4.29 8.99
CA GLU A 41 -1.11 -2.92 8.49
C GLU A 41 -0.60 -1.90 9.51
N ARG A 42 0.13 -0.90 9.02
CA ARG A 42 0.50 0.28 9.81
C ARG A 42 0.23 1.55 9.02
N TYR A 43 -0.36 2.52 9.69
CA TYR A 43 -0.65 3.84 9.13
C TYR A 43 -0.19 4.92 10.12
N SER A 44 0.39 6.00 9.59
CA SER A 44 0.72 7.20 10.35
C SER A 44 0.56 8.45 9.50
N ASP A 45 -0.08 9.47 10.05
CA ASP A 45 -0.03 10.86 9.59
C ASP A 45 0.91 11.74 10.44
N ASP A 46 1.63 11.10 11.35
CA ASP A 46 2.69 11.70 12.15
C ASP A 46 3.87 12.10 11.24
N GLY A 47 4.16 13.39 11.21
CA GLY A 47 5.17 13.98 10.32
C GLY A 47 4.70 15.28 9.65
N GLY A 48 3.40 15.57 9.75
CA GLY A 48 2.88 16.89 9.41
C GLY A 48 3.45 17.99 10.31
N SER A 49 3.51 19.21 9.78
CA SER A 49 3.93 20.39 10.54
C SER A 49 3.25 21.65 10.04
N VAL A 50 3.08 22.63 10.93
CA VAL A 50 2.65 23.98 10.56
C VAL A 50 3.68 24.96 11.08
N THR A 51 4.22 25.76 10.18
CA THR A 51 5.14 26.84 10.50
C THR A 51 4.52 28.17 10.07
N ASN A 52 4.77 29.20 10.86
CA ASN A 52 4.33 30.56 10.56
C ASN A 52 5.56 31.45 10.64
N ASP A 53 5.96 31.99 9.50
CA ASP A 53 7.09 32.87 9.36
C ASP A 53 6.60 34.29 9.03
N THR A 54 7.25 35.28 9.62
CA THR A 54 7.15 36.67 9.15
C THR A 54 8.30 36.93 8.16
N LYS A 55 7.95 37.39 6.97
CA LYS A 55 8.88 37.78 5.90
C LYS A 55 8.87 39.29 5.73
N LYS A 56 9.97 39.85 5.25
CA LYS A 56 10.11 41.30 4.98
C LYS A 56 10.41 41.54 3.51
N ASN A 57 9.80 42.58 2.95
CA ASN A 57 10.15 43.13 1.64
C ASN A 57 10.25 44.65 1.75
N GLY A 58 11.47 45.16 1.91
CA GLY A 58 11.70 46.55 2.30
C GLY A 58 11.13 46.83 3.71
N GLU A 59 10.33 47.88 3.83
CA GLU A 59 9.66 48.25 5.08
C GLU A 59 8.37 47.44 5.34
N LYS A 60 7.92 46.65 4.36
CA LYS A 60 6.69 45.87 4.47
C LYS A 60 6.95 44.49 5.07
N GLU A 61 6.07 44.06 5.95
CA GLU A 61 6.08 42.73 6.55
C GLU A 61 4.85 41.94 6.09
N TYR A 62 5.04 40.66 5.81
CA TYR A 62 3.96 39.75 5.43
C TYR A 62 4.18 38.38 6.07
N ASN A 63 3.12 37.60 6.20
CA ASN A 63 3.17 36.30 6.84
C ASN A 63 3.17 35.19 5.80
N LEU A 64 4.05 34.22 5.96
CA LEU A 64 4.04 32.95 5.26
C LEU A 64 3.65 31.86 6.25
N ARG A 65 2.52 31.21 6.00
CA ARG A 65 2.17 29.96 6.66
C ARG A 65 2.55 28.79 5.75
N THR A 66 3.37 27.88 6.25
CA THR A 66 3.72 26.64 5.55
C THR A 66 3.15 25.46 6.32
N GLU A 67 2.23 24.75 5.69
CA GLU A 67 1.62 23.52 6.21
C GLU A 67 2.14 22.32 5.43
N THR A 68 2.84 21.42 6.10
CA THR A 68 3.27 20.14 5.55
C THR A 68 2.32 19.05 6.06
N LEU A 69 1.78 18.27 5.13
CA LEU A 69 1.03 17.05 5.42
C LEU A 69 1.88 15.86 4.96
N VAL A 70 1.98 14.84 5.81
CA VAL A 70 2.68 13.59 5.52
C VAL A 70 1.75 12.45 5.88
N SER A 71 1.69 11.44 5.02
CA SER A 71 1.04 10.18 5.36
C SER A 71 1.95 9.03 4.94
N ASN A 72 2.06 8.03 5.80
CA ASN A 72 2.82 6.82 5.54
C ASN A 72 1.92 5.60 5.81
N TYR A 73 2.12 4.57 5.00
CA TYR A 73 1.38 3.33 5.06
C TYR A 73 2.33 2.16 4.80
N SER A 74 2.20 1.10 5.58
CA SER A 74 2.93 -0.15 5.40
C SER A 74 1.94 -1.30 5.48
N LEU A 75 2.01 -2.21 4.51
CA LEU A 75 1.25 -3.45 4.48
C LEU A 75 2.20 -4.63 4.36
N ASN A 76 2.05 -5.58 5.27
CA ASN A 76 2.76 -6.85 5.23
C ASN A 76 1.75 -7.98 5.06
N LEU A 77 1.88 -8.76 4.00
CA LEU A 77 1.09 -9.97 3.76
C LEU A 77 1.97 -11.19 4.00
N SER A 78 1.63 -12.00 5.00
CA SER A 78 2.23 -13.31 5.24
C SER A 78 1.38 -14.41 4.62
N VAL A 79 2.02 -15.34 3.93
CA VAL A 79 1.37 -16.47 3.26
C VAL A 79 1.92 -17.76 3.84
N ASN A 80 1.04 -18.59 4.38
CA ASN A 80 1.38 -19.92 4.89
C ASN A 80 0.57 -20.99 4.18
N ILE A 81 1.25 -21.94 3.55
CA ILE A 81 0.63 -23.03 2.82
C ILE A 81 0.95 -24.37 3.50
N SER A 82 -0.09 -25.05 3.97
CA SER A 82 -0.02 -26.38 4.59
C SER A 82 -0.65 -27.44 3.68
N GLY A 83 -0.31 -28.72 3.91
CA GLY A 83 -0.73 -29.84 3.06
C GLY A 83 0.26 -30.20 1.94
N LEU A 84 1.36 -29.45 1.82
CA LEU A 84 2.56 -29.74 1.03
C LEU A 84 3.80 -29.67 1.93
N SER A 85 4.99 -29.95 1.39
CA SER A 85 6.27 -29.56 2.02
C SER A 85 6.20 -28.05 2.33
N GLY A 86 5.94 -27.68 3.59
CA GLY A 86 5.39 -26.38 3.96
C GLY A 86 6.02 -25.17 3.24
N TYR A 87 5.18 -24.33 2.63
CA TYR A 87 5.63 -23.12 1.96
C TYR A 87 5.23 -21.90 2.78
N TYR A 88 6.18 -21.01 3.01
CA TYR A 88 5.98 -19.74 3.69
C TYR A 88 6.64 -18.63 2.87
N ASP A 89 5.90 -17.56 2.63
CA ASP A 89 6.43 -16.35 2.01
C ASP A 89 5.82 -15.09 2.65
N ARG A 90 6.49 -13.96 2.46
CA ARG A 90 6.05 -12.67 2.98
C ARG A 90 6.26 -11.57 1.94
N PHE A 91 5.21 -10.79 1.73
CA PHE A 91 5.22 -9.62 0.86
C PHE A 91 5.07 -8.38 1.73
N SER A 92 5.77 -7.31 1.36
CA SER A 92 5.70 -6.03 2.06
C SER A 92 5.69 -4.89 1.05
N ALA A 93 4.83 -3.91 1.29
CA ALA A 93 4.80 -2.66 0.54
C ALA A 93 4.72 -1.48 1.51
N GLU A 94 5.54 -0.47 1.25
CA GLU A 94 5.52 0.80 1.97
C GLU A 94 5.19 1.92 0.99
N LYS A 95 4.25 2.79 1.38
CA LYS A 95 3.75 3.91 0.59
C LYS A 95 3.76 5.17 1.44
N SER A 96 4.17 6.28 0.85
CA SER A 96 4.20 7.57 1.53
C SER A 96 3.71 8.66 0.60
N SER A 97 3.03 9.66 1.16
CA SER A 97 2.66 10.89 0.45
C SER A 97 3.09 12.13 1.24
N ARG A 98 3.28 13.22 0.50
CA ARG A 98 3.65 14.51 1.09
C ARG A 98 3.09 15.65 0.27
N GLN A 99 2.43 16.58 0.96
CA GLN A 99 1.97 17.83 0.39
C GLN A 99 2.45 19.00 1.24
N VAL A 100 2.86 20.08 0.59
CA VAL A 100 3.22 21.34 1.25
C VAL A 100 2.35 22.45 0.70
N LYS A 101 1.65 23.15 1.58
CA LYS A 101 0.84 24.32 1.24
C LYS A 101 1.54 25.58 1.74
N TYR A 102 1.67 26.56 0.86
CA TYR A 102 2.18 27.88 1.19
C TYR A 102 1.02 28.87 1.10
N THR A 103 0.78 29.60 2.18
CA THR A 103 -0.25 30.63 2.25
C THR A 103 0.38 31.95 2.64
N TYR A 104 0.25 32.95 1.77
CA TYR A 104 0.85 34.27 1.95
C TYR A 104 -0.24 35.28 2.30
N THR A 105 -0.07 35.99 3.43
CA THR A 105 -1.06 36.98 3.91
C THR A 105 -0.39 38.29 4.33
N GLY A 106 -1.16 39.38 4.37
CA GLY A 106 -0.64 40.72 4.66
C GLY A 106 -0.08 41.45 3.43
N ASP A 107 0.89 42.34 3.64
CA ASP A 107 1.48 43.21 2.62
C ASP A 107 2.50 42.47 1.72
N LYS A 108 2.09 41.31 1.18
CA LYS A 108 2.94 40.47 0.36
C LYS A 108 3.28 41.13 -1.00
N PRO A 109 4.48 40.89 -1.55
CA PRO A 109 4.81 41.29 -2.91
C PRO A 109 3.85 40.70 -3.94
N SER A 110 3.69 41.37 -5.09
CA SER A 110 2.78 40.93 -6.16
C SER A 110 3.22 39.65 -6.89
N TYR A 111 4.43 39.15 -6.63
CA TYR A 111 4.92 37.89 -7.19
C TYR A 111 4.79 36.69 -6.24
N GLU A 112 4.41 36.92 -4.97
CA GLU A 112 4.17 35.85 -3.99
C GLU A 112 2.71 35.43 -4.06
N PHE A 113 2.43 34.14 -4.26
CA PHE A 113 1.08 33.60 -4.39
C PHE A 113 0.96 32.28 -3.65
N ASP A 114 -0.25 32.02 -3.15
CA ASP A 114 -0.56 30.73 -2.55
C ASP A 114 -0.26 29.61 -3.54
N SER A 115 0.42 28.59 -3.05
CA SER A 115 0.86 27.47 -3.88
C SER A 115 0.81 26.16 -3.09
N THR A 116 0.81 25.06 -3.81
CA THR A 116 0.83 23.72 -3.22
C THR A 116 1.78 22.85 -4.00
N ASP A 117 2.70 22.22 -3.28
CA ASP A 117 3.68 21.29 -3.83
C ASP A 117 3.37 19.87 -3.38
N GLY A 118 3.45 18.92 -4.32
CA GLY A 118 3.22 17.50 -4.05
C GLY A 118 1.74 17.14 -3.89
N ASN A 119 1.50 15.88 -3.56
CA ASN A 119 0.17 15.28 -3.43
C ASN A 119 0.04 14.62 -2.07
N TYR A 120 -1.11 14.84 -1.44
CA TYR A 120 -1.48 14.13 -0.22
C TYR A 120 -2.45 13.01 -0.59
N TYR A 121 -2.10 11.79 -0.20
CA TYR A 121 -2.95 10.61 -0.36
C TYR A 121 -3.46 10.17 1.01
N SER A 122 -4.74 9.86 1.06
CA SER A 122 -5.42 9.28 2.22
C SER A 122 -4.93 7.87 2.52
N ARG A 123 -5.25 7.36 3.73
CA ARG A 123 -4.97 5.96 4.11
C ARG A 123 -5.48 4.97 3.07
N SER A 124 -6.70 5.14 2.57
CA SER A 124 -7.32 4.23 1.60
C SER A 124 -6.59 4.23 0.24
N GLU A 125 -6.15 5.40 -0.23
CA GLU A 125 -5.39 5.50 -1.49
C GLU A 125 -4.01 4.85 -1.35
N LEU A 126 -3.32 5.06 -0.21
CA LEU A 126 -2.04 4.42 0.07
C LEU A 126 -2.19 2.89 0.26
N ARG A 127 -3.28 2.44 0.89
CA ARG A 127 -3.62 1.02 1.00
C ARG A 127 -3.80 0.39 -0.37
N GLN A 128 -4.61 0.97 -1.24
CA GLN A 128 -4.82 0.45 -2.59
C GLN A 128 -3.49 0.34 -3.37
N GLN A 129 -2.64 1.37 -3.30
CA GLN A 129 -1.33 1.34 -3.95
C GLN A 129 -0.41 0.23 -3.39
N ALA A 130 -0.47 -0.04 -2.08
CA ALA A 130 0.31 -1.10 -1.45
C ALA A 130 -0.22 -2.49 -1.83
N GLU A 131 -1.55 -2.66 -1.87
CA GLU A 131 -2.19 -3.89 -2.34
C GLU A 131 -1.85 -4.18 -3.80
N ASP A 132 -1.89 -3.17 -4.69
CA ASP A 132 -1.54 -3.34 -6.10
C ASP A 132 -0.10 -3.86 -6.29
N ASP A 133 0.86 -3.34 -5.51
CA ASP A 133 2.25 -3.80 -5.51
C ASP A 133 2.38 -5.25 -5.02
N ILE A 134 1.70 -5.59 -3.91
CA ILE A 134 1.73 -6.96 -3.36
C ILE A 134 1.02 -7.92 -4.31
N LYS A 135 -0.13 -7.54 -4.90
CA LYS A 135 -0.95 -8.35 -5.80
C LYS A 135 -0.13 -8.91 -6.96
N SER A 136 0.72 -8.08 -7.57
CA SER A 136 1.60 -8.51 -8.66
C SER A 136 2.61 -9.58 -8.21
N SER A 137 3.28 -9.35 -7.08
CA SER A 137 4.28 -10.28 -6.53
C SER A 137 3.64 -11.59 -6.06
N PHE A 138 2.49 -11.50 -5.40
CA PHE A 138 1.74 -12.64 -4.89
C PHE A 138 1.15 -13.51 -6.02
N SER A 139 0.63 -12.89 -7.08
CA SER A 139 0.15 -13.62 -8.27
C SER A 139 1.26 -14.44 -8.93
N ASN A 140 2.46 -13.88 -9.02
CA ASN A 140 3.64 -14.57 -9.54
C ASN A 140 4.06 -15.73 -8.64
N TYR A 141 4.03 -15.54 -7.31
CA TYR A 141 4.32 -16.59 -6.33
C TYR A 141 3.35 -17.77 -6.46
N LEU A 142 2.04 -17.51 -6.46
CA LEU A 142 1.03 -18.56 -6.60
C LEU A 142 1.09 -19.27 -7.97
N SER A 143 1.43 -18.56 -9.05
CA SER A 143 1.60 -19.18 -10.37
C SER A 143 2.76 -20.18 -10.39
N ARG A 144 3.87 -19.86 -9.71
CA ARG A 144 5.02 -20.77 -9.56
C ARG A 144 4.66 -21.96 -8.68
N LEU A 145 3.99 -21.72 -7.56
CA LEU A 145 3.52 -22.77 -6.66
C LEU A 145 2.57 -23.74 -7.38
N SER A 146 1.59 -23.22 -8.12
CA SER A 146 0.67 -24.03 -8.91
C SER A 146 1.43 -24.89 -9.92
N SER A 147 2.43 -24.33 -10.62
CA SER A 147 3.26 -25.07 -11.57
C SER A 147 4.06 -26.18 -10.89
N ALA A 148 4.61 -25.94 -9.70
CA ALA A 148 5.35 -26.93 -8.93
C ALA A 148 4.44 -28.07 -8.44
N ILE A 149 3.21 -27.77 -8.01
CA ILE A 149 2.22 -28.77 -7.60
C ILE A 149 1.80 -29.65 -8.78
N HIS A 150 1.68 -29.09 -9.98
CA HIS A 150 1.33 -29.85 -11.19
C HIS A 150 2.39 -30.86 -11.66
N GLN A 151 3.64 -30.67 -11.27
CA GLN A 151 4.75 -31.55 -11.64
C GLN A 151 4.94 -32.72 -10.67
N LEU A 152 4.23 -32.72 -9.54
CA LEU A 152 4.18 -33.81 -8.55
C LEU A 152 3.08 -34.82 -8.92
#